data_AF-A0A4R9AHQ0-F1
#
_entry.id   AF-A0A4R9AHQ0-F1
#
_cell.length_a   1.000
_cell.length_b   1.000
_cell.length_c   1.000
_cell.angle_alpha   90.00
_cell.angle_beta   90.00
_cell.angle_gamma   90.00
#
_symmetry.space_group_name_H-M   'P 1'
#
loop_
_entity.id
_entity.type
_entity.pdbx_description
1 polymer ?
#
loop_
_entity_poly.entity_id
_entity_poly.type
_entity_poly.pdbx_seq_one_letter_code
_entity_poly.pdbx_strand_id
1 'polypeptide(L)'
;MARADRRGADLSGVDWRGADSSGVDLRGADWRGADLRGADLSGVDWRGADSSGVDLRGADWRGADWRGVDWRGAHLRGADPSTAGRA
;
A
#
# COMPACT_ATOMS: atom_id res chain seq x y z
N MET A 1 2.80 8.36 18.52
CA MET A 1 2.54 6.98 18.05
C MET A 1 3.75 6.56 17.23
N ALA A 2 4.38 5.44 17.57
CA ALA A 2 5.59 5.00 16.89
C ALA A 2 5.26 4.64 15.43
N ARG A 3 6.00 5.19 14.46
CA ARG A 3 5.94 4.73 13.07
C ARG A 3 6.29 3.23 13.09
N ALA A 4 5.37 2.38 12.66
CA ALA A 4 5.69 0.97 12.47
C ALA A 4 6.71 0.89 11.32
N ASP A 5 7.94 0.51 11.61
CA ASP A 5 8.96 0.24 10.59
C ASP A 5 8.78 -1.23 10.15
N ARG A 6 8.35 -1.44 8.91
CA ARG A 6 8.22 -2.78 8.31
C ARG A 6 9.05 -2.90 7.04
N ARG A 7 10.20 -2.22 7.00
CA ARG A 7 11.09 -2.30 5.83
C ARG A 7 11.56 -3.72 5.57
N GLY A 8 11.49 -4.14 4.32
CA GLY A 8 11.91 -5.49 3.91
C GLY A 8 11.09 -6.62 4.53
N ALA A 9 9.93 -6.33 5.15
CA ALA A 9 9.07 -7.36 5.70
C ALA A 9 8.46 -8.23 4.59
N ASP A 10 8.35 -9.53 4.85
CA ASP A 10 7.54 -10.43 4.01
C ASP A 10 6.07 -10.31 4.43
N LEU A 11 5.29 -9.70 3.55
CA LEU A 11 3.84 -9.49 3.65
C LEU A 11 3.16 -10.07 2.40
N SER A 12 3.77 -11.07 1.77
CA SER A 12 3.21 -11.72 0.60
C SER A 12 1.91 -12.46 0.96
N GLY A 13 0.88 -12.30 0.13
CA GLY A 13 -0.43 -12.97 0.29
C GLY A 13 -1.25 -12.57 1.52
N VAL A 14 -0.87 -11.52 2.26
CA VAL A 14 -1.61 -11.11 3.46
C VAL A 14 -2.99 -10.50 3.11
N ASP A 15 -3.98 -10.76 3.97
CA ASP A 15 -5.31 -10.13 3.89
C ASP A 15 -5.35 -8.91 4.81
N TRP A 16 -5.33 -7.73 4.22
CA TRP A 16 -5.30 -6.41 4.87
C TRP A 16 -6.45 -5.52 4.40
N ARG A 17 -7.57 -6.13 4.02
CA ARG A 17 -8.75 -5.39 3.59
C ARG A 17 -9.21 -4.41 4.66
N GLY A 18 -9.37 -3.14 4.29
CA GLY A 18 -9.81 -2.08 5.20
C GLY A 18 -8.82 -1.74 6.32
N ALA A 19 -7.56 -2.19 6.26
CA ALA A 19 -6.57 -1.86 7.28
C ALA A 19 -6.22 -0.35 7.24
N ASP A 20 -6.03 0.26 8.41
CA ASP A 20 -5.41 1.58 8.54
C ASP A 20 -3.91 1.41 8.71
N SER A 21 -3.17 1.81 7.69
CA SER A 21 -1.71 1.81 7.67
C SER A 21 -1.16 3.17 7.26
N SER A 22 -1.92 4.22 7.49
CA SER A 22 -1.53 5.59 7.14
C SER A 22 -0.17 5.98 7.75
N GLY A 23 0.72 6.56 6.95
CA GLY A 23 2.02 7.06 7.38
C GLY A 23 3.09 6.02 7.75
N VAL A 24 2.85 4.73 7.50
CA VAL A 24 3.78 3.62 7.75
C VAL A 24 4.96 3.64 6.76
N ASP A 25 6.13 3.15 7.17
CA ASP A 25 7.29 2.96 6.29
C ASP A 25 7.38 1.49 5.87
N LEU A 26 7.08 1.22 4.60
CA LEU A 26 7.01 -0.12 3.98
C LEU A 26 8.08 -0.31 2.90
N ARG A 27 9.15 0.48 2.93
CA ARG A 27 10.18 0.42 1.88
C ARG A 27 10.80 -0.96 1.75
N GLY A 28 10.87 -1.45 0.51
CA GLY A 28 11.46 -2.75 0.21
C GLY A 28 10.65 -3.96 0.70
N ALA A 29 9.45 -3.78 1.24
CA ALA A 29 8.60 -4.88 1.68
C ALA A 29 8.08 -5.71 0.50
N ASP A 30 7.86 -7.01 0.72
CA ASP A 30 7.26 -7.92 -0.25
C ASP A 30 5.75 -8.00 0.00
N TRP A 31 4.96 -7.56 -0.97
CA TRP A 31 3.49 -7.51 -0.95
C TRP A 31 2.86 -8.35 -2.06
N ARG A 32 3.62 -9.29 -2.61
CA ARG A 32 3.17 -10.08 -3.75
C ARG A 32 1.87 -10.82 -3.43
N GLY A 33 0.85 -10.59 -4.25
CA GLY A 33 -0.47 -11.22 -4.10
C GLY A 33 -1.27 -10.82 -2.85
N ALA A 34 -0.87 -9.78 -2.11
CA ALA A 34 -1.62 -9.32 -0.95
C ALA A 34 -2.96 -8.66 -1.33
N ASP A 35 -3.94 -8.70 -0.42
CA ASP A 35 -5.25 -8.10 -0.58
C ASP A 35 -5.39 -6.87 0.32
N LEU A 36 -5.33 -5.68 -0.29
CA LEU A 36 -5.41 -4.36 0.33
C LEU A 36 -6.68 -3.62 -0.06
N ARG A 37 -7.74 -4.32 -0.47
CA ARG A 37 -8.98 -3.67 -0.92
C ARG A 37 -9.57 -2.80 0.20
N GLY A 38 -9.85 -1.55 -0.12
CA GLY A 38 -10.42 -0.59 0.83
C GLY A 38 -9.47 -0.13 1.95
N ALA A 39 -8.19 -0.50 1.92
CA ALA A 39 -7.22 -0.09 2.93
C ALA A 39 -6.91 1.42 2.86
N ASP A 40 -6.59 2.03 4.01
CA ASP A 40 -6.00 3.37 4.08
C ASP A 40 -4.47 3.24 4.10
N LEU A 41 -3.88 3.59 2.95
CA LEU A 41 -2.45 3.64 2.67
C LEU A 41 -1.97 5.09 2.48
N SER A 42 -2.71 6.07 3.00
CA SER A 42 -2.33 7.47 2.85
C SER A 42 -1.00 7.79 3.54
N GLY A 43 -0.11 8.51 2.85
CA GLY A 43 1.19 8.93 3.36
C GLY A 43 2.21 7.81 3.54
N VAL A 44 1.95 6.61 3.04
CA VAL A 44 2.83 5.44 3.21
C VAL A 44 4.02 5.50 2.26
N ASP A 45 5.21 5.15 2.76
CA ASP A 45 6.42 5.06 1.95
C ASP A 45 6.62 3.62 1.44
N TRP A 46 6.34 3.39 0.16
CA TRP A 46 6.43 2.08 -0.50
C TRP A 46 7.71 1.91 -1.31
N ARG A 47 8.67 2.85 -1.26
CA ARG A 47 9.80 2.84 -2.19
C ARG A 47 10.54 1.49 -2.21
N GLY A 48 10.68 0.94 -3.42
CA GLY A 48 11.36 -0.34 -3.64
C GLY A 48 10.59 -1.59 -3.20
N ALA A 49 9.32 -1.47 -2.80
CA ALA A 49 8.48 -2.61 -2.46
C ALA A 49 8.11 -3.43 -3.71
N ASP A 50 7.97 -4.75 -3.55
CA ASP A 50 7.42 -5.63 -4.60
C ASP A 50 5.91 -5.79 -4.35
N SER A 51 5.09 -5.15 -5.19
CA SER A 51 3.63 -5.20 -5.10
C SER A 51 3.03 -6.00 -6.27
N SER A 52 3.78 -6.97 -6.81
CA SER A 52 3.30 -7.76 -7.94
C SER A 52 2.06 -8.57 -7.58
N GLY A 53 0.98 -8.42 -8.34
CA GLY A 53 -0.29 -9.12 -8.09
C GLY A 53 -1.09 -8.61 -6.88
N VAL A 54 -0.71 -7.48 -6.26
CA VAL A 54 -1.46 -6.91 -5.14
C VAL A 54 -2.86 -6.43 -5.57
N ASP A 55 -3.85 -6.57 -4.71
CA ASP A 55 -5.20 -6.04 -4.93
C ASP A 55 -5.47 -4.79 -4.11
N LEU A 56 -5.52 -3.64 -4.78
CA LEU A 56 -5.72 -2.31 -4.17
C LEU A 56 -7.08 -1.71 -4.50
N ARG A 57 -8.04 -2.52 -4.97
CA ARG A 57 -9.34 -1.97 -5.39
C ARG A 57 -10.04 -1.25 -4.24
N GLY A 58 -10.36 0.03 -4.46
CA GLY A 58 -10.99 0.88 -3.45
C GLY A 58 -10.06 1.36 -2.33
N ALA A 59 -8.75 1.08 -2.40
CA ALA A 59 -7.79 1.59 -1.43
C ALA A 59 -7.58 3.10 -1.59
N ASP A 60 -7.35 3.77 -0.46
CA ASP A 60 -6.85 5.14 -0.40
C ASP A 60 -5.33 5.10 -0.29
N TRP A 61 -4.63 5.85 -1.13
CA TRP A 61 -3.16 5.85 -1.21
C TRP A 61 -2.58 7.24 -1.45
N ARG A 62 -3.24 8.24 -0.87
CA ARG A 62 -2.86 9.65 -1.03
C ARG A 62 -1.56 10.02 -0.39
N GLY A 63 -0.72 10.75 -1.11
CA GLY A 63 0.57 11.18 -0.57
C GLY A 63 1.51 10.01 -0.26
N ALA A 64 1.17 8.79 -0.69
CA ALA A 64 2.07 7.66 -0.61
C ALA A 64 3.18 7.78 -1.67
N ASP A 65 4.38 7.34 -1.31
CA ASP A 65 5.56 7.36 -2.18
C ASP A 65 5.75 5.99 -2.83
N TRP A 66 5.42 5.90 -4.11
CA TRP A 66 5.44 4.66 -4.90
C TRP A 66 6.67 4.54 -5.81
N ARG A 67 7.70 5.38 -5.61
CA ARG A 67 8.88 5.38 -6.50
C ARG A 67 9.61 4.03 -6.43
N GLY A 68 9.80 3.40 -7.58
CA GLY A 68 10.52 2.12 -7.68
C GLY A 68 9.73 0.91 -7.19
N VAL A 69 8.40 1.01 -7.07
CA VAL A 69 7.53 -0.13 -6.74
C VAL A 69 7.28 -0.99 -7.98
N ASP A 70 7.34 -2.32 -7.80
CA ASP A 70 6.93 -3.26 -8.84
C ASP A 70 5.42 -3.48 -8.81
N TRP A 71 4.76 -3.18 -9.92
CA TRP A 71 3.30 -3.21 -10.07
C TRP A 71 2.79 -4.31 -11.00
N ARG A 72 3.65 -5.25 -11.39
CA ARG A 72 3.28 -6.28 -12.37
C ARG A 72 2.06 -7.08 -11.88
N GLY A 73 0.96 -7.01 -12.63
CA GLY A 73 -0.28 -7.72 -12.32
C GLY A 73 -1.10 -7.12 -11.16
N ALA A 74 -0.75 -5.94 -10.65
CA ALA A 74 -1.53 -5.29 -9.58
C ALA A 74 -2.93 -4.87 -10.05
N HIS A 75 -3.93 -4.99 -9.16
CA HIS A 75 -5.31 -4.61 -9.42
C HIS A 75 -5.64 -3.26 -8.77
N LEU A 76 -5.74 -2.20 -9.57
CA LEU A 76 -5.84 -0.81 -9.09
C LEU A 76 -7.22 -0.17 -9.34
N ARG A 77 -8.23 -0.94 -9.76
CA ARG A 77 -9.55 -0.38 -10.13
C ARG A 77 -10.22 0.30 -8.93
N GLY A 78 -10.54 1.58 -9.07
CA GLY A 78 -11.16 2.36 -8.00
C GLY A 78 -10.23 2.65 -6.83
N ALA A 79 -8.93 2.32 -6.93
CA ALA A 79 -7.93 2.86 -6.04
C ALA A 79 -7.82 4.36 -6.31
N ASP A 80 -7.99 5.18 -5.29
CA ASP A 80 -8.26 6.59 -5.48
C ASP A 80 -7.21 7.47 -4.79
N PRO A 81 -6.33 8.14 -5.57
CA PRO A 81 -5.41 9.13 -5.02
C PRO A 81 -6.07 10.50 -4.79
N SER A 82 -7.37 10.66 -5.05
CA SER A 82 -8.10 11.93 -5.07
C SER A 82 -9.24 12.06 -4.04
N THR A 83 -9.66 10.98 -3.36
CA THR A 83 -10.69 11.02 -2.28
C THR A 83 -10.17 11.44 -0.91
N ALA A 84 -8.96 11.95 -0.86
CA ALA A 84 -8.80 13.39 -0.73
C ALA A 84 -9.53 14.05 0.41
N GLY A 85 -9.77 13.44 1.57
CA GLY A 85 -10.39 14.09 2.72
C GLY A 85 -9.88 15.52 2.79
N ARG A 86 -10.69 16.46 2.31
CA ARG A 86 -10.35 17.87 2.20
C ARG A 86 -10.37 18.33 3.64
N ALA A 87 -9.20 18.49 4.23
CA ALA A 87 -8.97 19.20 5.47
C ALA A 87 -7.64 19.95 5.33
#